data_AF-W5SUB0-F1
#
_entry.id   AF-W5SUB0-F1
#
_cell.length_a   1.000
_cell.length_b   1.000
_cell.length_c   1.000
_cell.angle_alpha   90.00
_cell.angle_beta   90.00
_cell.angle_gamma   90.00
#
_symmetry.space_group_name_H-M   'P 1'
#
loop_
_entity.id
_entity.type
_entity.pdbx_description
1 polymer ?
#
loop_
_entity_poly.entity_id
_entity_poly.type
_entity_poly.pdbx_seq_one_letter_code
_entity_poly.pdbx_strand_id
1 'polypeptide(L)'
;MLNHFNFKLKRDVTIIVPGEAFVSNNRVISTILGSCVSVVLYDEVCKLIGVNHYVLVRSDSLVELAQKGRYGVYAIPMLIDAMIENGSSKGNLKDLNFLGGG
;
A
#
# COMPACT_ATOMS: atom_id res chain seq x y z
N MET A 1 -11.13 -3.95 -2.92
CA MET A 1 -11.04 -3.26 -1.61
C MET A 1 -12.33 -3.46 -0.82
N LEU A 2 -12.23 -3.79 0.48
CA LEU A 2 -13.37 -3.99 1.38
C LEU A 2 -13.27 -3.06 2.61
N ASN A 3 -14.32 -2.29 2.87
CA ASN A 3 -14.39 -1.36 3.99
C ASN A 3 -15.36 -1.88 5.07
N HIS A 4 -14.96 -1.85 6.33
CA HIS A 4 -15.83 -2.19 7.46
C HIS A 4 -15.37 -1.48 8.75
N PHE A 5 -16.28 -1.32 9.70
CA PHE A 5 -15.93 -0.88 11.05
C PHE A 5 -15.55 -2.09 11.92
N ASN A 6 -14.37 -2.06 12.54
CA ASN A 6 -13.94 -3.12 13.44
C ASN A 6 -14.24 -2.73 14.90
N PHE A 7 -15.18 -3.43 15.53
CA PHE A 7 -15.62 -3.15 16.89
C PHE A 7 -14.54 -3.32 17.97
N LYS A 8 -13.57 -4.24 17.76
CA LYS A 8 -12.46 -4.45 18.71
C LYS A 8 -11.45 -3.32 18.65
N LEU A 9 -11.10 -2.89 17.44
CA LEU A 9 -10.16 -1.77 17.21
C LEU A 9 -10.82 -0.41 17.41
N LYS A 10 -12.16 -0.35 17.44
CA LYS A 10 -12.96 0.89 17.43
C LYS A 10 -12.53 1.84 16.31
N ARG A 11 -12.22 1.28 15.14
CA ARG A 11 -11.75 2.02 13.97
C ARG A 11 -12.32 1.43 12.69
N ASP A 12 -12.44 2.31 11.71
CA ASP A 12 -12.63 1.93 10.32
C ASP A 12 -11.41 1.16 9.80
N VAL A 13 -11.68 0.05 9.12
CA VAL A 13 -10.69 -0.81 8.50
C VAL A 13 -10.94 -0.88 7.00
N THR A 14 -9.86 -0.82 6.23
CA THR A 14 -9.86 -1.06 4.79
C THR A 14 -8.95 -2.24 4.49
N ILE A 15 -9.55 -3.31 3.95
CA ILE A 15 -8.81 -4.49 3.51
C ILE A 15 -8.46 -4.34 2.03
N ILE A 16 -7.17 -4.42 1.71
CA ILE A 16 -6.65 -4.42 0.34
C ILE A 16 -6.27 -5.84 -0.09
N VAL A 17 -6.42 -6.13 -1.38
CA VAL A 17 -6.09 -7.43 -2.00
C VAL A 17 -4.91 -7.27 -2.98
N PRO A 18 -4.31 -8.37 -3.51
CA PRO A 18 -3.19 -8.25 -4.43
C PRO A 18 -3.49 -7.35 -5.63
N GLY A 19 -2.57 -6.44 -5.94
CA GLY A 19 -2.72 -5.43 -6.98
C GLY A 19 -3.25 -4.08 -6.47
N GLU A 20 -3.75 -4.01 -5.25
CA GLU A 20 -4.31 -2.78 -4.69
C GLU A 20 -3.30 -2.03 -3.82
N ALA A 21 -3.54 -0.73 -3.69
CA ALA A 21 -2.87 0.16 -2.75
C ALA A 21 -3.90 1.08 -2.10
N PHE A 22 -3.63 1.53 -0.88
CA PHE A 22 -4.49 2.46 -0.17
C PHE A 22 -3.68 3.41 0.69
N VAL A 23 -4.13 4.67 0.75
CA VAL A 23 -3.53 5.74 1.54
C VAL A 23 -4.62 6.31 2.45
N SER A 24 -4.29 6.50 3.73
CA SER A 24 -5.23 7.06 4.71
C SER A 24 -4.48 7.64 5.91
N ASN A 25 -5.10 8.58 6.62
CA ASN A 25 -4.64 9.07 7.94
C ASN A 25 -5.63 8.77 9.07
N ASN A 26 -6.74 8.09 8.78
CA ASN A 26 -7.85 7.88 9.72
C ASN A 26 -8.42 6.46 9.75
N ARG A 27 -7.88 5.54 8.94
CA ARG A 27 -8.31 4.13 8.88
C ARG A 27 -7.15 3.20 9.15
N VAL A 28 -7.47 2.00 9.62
CA VAL A 28 -6.52 0.89 9.65
C VAL A 28 -6.51 0.24 8.27
N ILE A 29 -5.34 0.05 7.70
CA ILE A 29 -5.17 -0.67 6.44
C ILE A 29 -4.73 -2.09 6.77
N SER A 30 -5.43 -3.08 6.21
CA SER A 30 -5.17 -4.50 6.47
C SER A 30 -5.01 -5.26 5.17
N THR A 31 -4.14 -6.26 5.18
CA THR A 31 -4.01 -7.20 4.07
C THR A 31 -3.47 -8.52 4.58
N ILE A 32 -3.67 -9.60 3.81
CA ILE A 32 -3.17 -10.92 4.14
C ILE A 32 -2.02 -11.23 3.19
N LEU A 33 -0.84 -11.52 3.73
CA LEU A 33 0.36 -11.83 2.97
C LEU A 33 0.67 -13.32 3.09
N GLY A 34 0.84 -13.97 1.95
CA GLY A 34 1.47 -15.28 1.81
C GLY A 34 2.88 -15.10 1.24
N SER A 35 3.08 -15.57 0.00
CA SER A 35 4.31 -15.28 -0.78
C SER A 35 4.39 -13.85 -1.34
N CYS A 36 3.28 -13.12 -1.29
CA CYS A 36 3.20 -11.73 -1.74
C CYS A 36 3.95 -10.79 -0.80
N VAL A 37 4.18 -9.56 -1.28
CA VAL A 37 4.92 -8.53 -0.53
C VAL A 37 4.09 -7.25 -0.43
N SER A 38 4.25 -6.54 0.67
CA SER A 38 3.66 -5.23 0.93
C SER A 38 4.72 -4.24 1.39
N VAL A 39 4.67 -3.03 0.84
CA VAL A 39 5.40 -1.86 1.36
C VAL A 39 4.45 -1.01 2.16
N VAL A 40 4.92 -0.63 3.35
CA VAL A 40 4.23 0.32 4.23
C VAL A 40 5.07 1.59 4.32
N LEU A 41 4.49 2.72 3.93
CA LEU A 41 5.08 4.05 4.02
C LEU A 41 4.33 4.88 5.07
N TYR A 42 5.07 5.69 5.82
CA TYR A 42 4.48 6.61 6.79
C TYR A 42 5.05 8.01 6.63
N ASP A 43 4.18 9.02 6.58
CA ASP A 43 4.51 10.43 6.68
C ASP A 43 4.16 10.94 8.08
N GLU A 44 5.17 11.33 8.85
CA GLU A 44 4.98 11.78 10.23
C GLU A 44 4.43 13.20 10.37
N VAL A 45 4.49 14.03 9.32
CA VAL A 45 3.99 15.40 9.32
C VAL A 45 2.49 15.39 9.03
N CYS A 46 2.10 14.77 7.93
CA CYS A 46 0.69 14.72 7.50
C CYS A 46 -0.08 13.54 8.13
N LYS A 47 0.61 12.69 8.91
CA LYS A 47 0.07 11.49 9.57
C LYS A 47 -0.58 10.51 8.59
N LEU A 48 -0.07 10.45 7.35
CA LEU A 48 -0.54 9.54 6.31
C LEU A 48 0.19 8.21 6.40
N ILE A 49 -0.55 7.11 6.25
CA ILE A 49 -0.01 5.78 6.02
C ILE A 49 -0.44 5.30 4.64
N GLY A 50 0.51 4.75 3.89
CA GLY A 50 0.29 4.16 2.59
C GLY A 50 0.70 2.69 2.62
N VAL A 51 -0.14 1.81 2.07
CA VAL A 51 0.16 0.38 1.98
C VAL A 51 -0.19 -0.12 0.58
N ASN A 52 0.72 -0.87 -0.04
CA ASN A 52 0.43 -1.63 -1.27
C ASN A 52 0.43 -3.13 -1.01
N HIS A 53 -0.08 -3.92 -1.95
CA HIS A 53 0.05 -5.37 -1.95
C HIS A 53 0.40 -5.83 -3.36
N TYR A 54 1.67 -6.16 -3.61
CA TYR A 54 2.12 -6.68 -4.90
C TYR A 54 2.55 -8.15 -4.82
N VAL A 55 2.50 -8.83 -5.96
CA VAL A 55 2.70 -10.29 -6.06
C VAL A 55 4.14 -10.64 -6.48
N LEU A 56 4.69 -9.88 -7.42
CA LEU A 56 6.01 -10.14 -8.00
C LEU A 56 6.85 -8.88 -8.00
N VAL A 57 8.18 -9.01 -7.99
CA VAL A 57 9.07 -7.84 -8.06
C VAL A 57 8.92 -7.14 -9.41
N ARG A 58 8.98 -7.89 -10.52
CA ARG A 58 8.87 -7.39 -11.90
C ARG A 58 8.20 -8.41 -12.81
N SER A 59 7.79 -7.96 -14.00
CA SER A 59 7.38 -8.84 -15.10
C SER A 59 8.44 -8.83 -16.19
N ASP A 60 8.65 -9.97 -16.86
CA ASP A 60 9.52 -10.06 -18.04
C ASP A 60 8.78 -9.72 -19.34
N SER A 61 7.48 -9.39 -19.25
CA SER A 61 6.63 -9.02 -20.38
C SER A 61 6.01 -7.63 -20.18
N LEU A 62 5.46 -7.06 -21.26
CA LEU A 62 4.68 -5.84 -21.18
C LEU A 62 3.48 -6.04 -20.25
N VAL A 63 3.33 -5.16 -19.26
CA VAL A 63 2.27 -5.22 -18.26
C VAL A 63 1.19 -4.20 -18.58
N GLU A 64 -0.04 -4.66 -18.72
CA GLU A 64 -1.21 -3.78 -18.87
C GLU A 64 -1.36 -2.85 -17.67
N LEU A 65 -1.87 -1.63 -17.90
CA LEU A 65 -2.03 -0.62 -16.87
C LEU A 65 -2.80 -1.14 -15.64
N ALA A 66 -3.86 -1.92 -15.86
CA ALA A 66 -4.70 -2.51 -14.81
C ALA A 66 -3.96 -3.55 -13.94
N GLN A 67 -2.85 -4.11 -14.41
CA GLN A 67 -2.08 -5.14 -13.70
C GLN A 67 -0.80 -4.59 -13.06
N LYS A 68 -0.44 -3.33 -13.30
CA LYS A 68 0.80 -2.73 -12.80
C LYS A 68 0.93 -2.83 -11.27
N GLY A 69 -0.17 -2.63 -10.54
CA GLY A 69 -0.19 -2.72 -9.07
C GLY A 69 0.24 -4.10 -8.52
N ARG A 70 0.25 -5.16 -9.35
CA ARG A 70 0.70 -6.49 -8.94
C ARG A 70 2.22 -6.67 -8.99
N TYR A 71 2.97 -5.71 -9.52
CA TYR A 71 4.42 -5.78 -9.65
C TYR A 71 5.10 -4.65 -8.86
N GLY A 72 6.03 -4.99 -7.98
CA GLY A 72 6.70 -4.05 -7.08
C GLY A 72 7.36 -2.87 -7.80
N VAL A 73 7.97 -3.10 -8.97
CA VAL A 73 8.56 -2.05 -9.82
C VAL A 73 7.58 -0.95 -10.22
N TYR A 74 6.27 -1.22 -10.26
CA TYR A 74 5.24 -0.21 -10.50
C TYR A 74 4.48 0.15 -9.23
N ALA A 75 4.13 -0.84 -8.40
CA ALA A 75 3.31 -0.66 -7.21
C ALA A 75 3.95 0.24 -6.15
N ILE A 76 5.28 0.25 -6.04
CA ILE A 76 5.99 1.09 -5.06
C ILE A 76 6.00 2.56 -5.52
N PRO A 77 6.45 2.91 -6.75
CA PRO A 77 6.32 4.29 -7.24
C PRO A 77 4.88 4.81 -7.22
N MET A 78 3.91 3.99 -7.65
CA MET A 78 2.49 4.39 -7.63
C MET A 78 1.99 4.68 -6.21
N LEU A 79 2.48 3.96 -5.19
CA LEU A 79 2.14 4.23 -3.79
C LEU A 79 2.74 5.57 -3.33
N ILE A 80 3.98 5.85 -3.69
CA ILE A 80 4.65 7.12 -3.38
C ILE A 80 3.89 8.28 -4.02
N ASP A 81 3.54 8.16 -5.30
CA ASP A 81 2.78 9.18 -6.03
C ASP A 81 1.41 9.40 -5.37
N ALA A 82 0.69 8.32 -5.04
CA ALA A 82 -0.57 8.42 -4.32
C ALA A 82 -0.44 9.10 -2.95
N MET A 83 0.65 8.84 -2.21
CA MET A 83 0.92 9.53 -0.94
C MET A 83 1.13 11.03 -1.15
N ILE A 84 1.89 11.41 -2.19
CA ILE A 84 2.15 12.82 -2.54
C ILE A 84 0.85 13.52 -2.97
N GLU A 85 0.03 12.87 -3.79
CA GLU A 85 -1.29 13.37 -4.20
C GLU A 85 -2.23 13.60 -3.01
N ASN A 86 -2.06 12.86 -1.91
CA ASN A 86 -2.79 13.03 -0.66
C ASN A 86 -2.16 14.06 0.29
N GLY A 87 -1.12 14.78 -0.14
CA GLY A 87 -0.50 15.88 0.61
C GLY A 87 0.77 15.50 1.38
N SER A 88 1.31 14.29 1.19
CA SER A 88 2.64 13.95 1.67
C SER A 88 3.73 14.67 0.85
N SER A 89 4.91 14.82 1.43
CA SER A 89 6.11 15.19 0.69
C SER A 89 7.07 14.02 0.62
N LYS A 90 7.73 13.81 -0.53
CA LYS A 90 8.68 12.72 -0.72
C LYS A 90 9.78 12.68 0.34
N GLY A 91 10.22 13.85 0.84
CA GLY A 91 11.24 13.93 1.89
C GLY A 91 10.76 13.51 3.29
N ASN A 92 9.44 13.46 3.51
CA ASN A 92 8.83 13.08 4.78
C ASN A 92 8.47 11.59 4.84
N LEU A 93 8.45 10.91 3.69
CA LEU A 93 8.13 9.49 3.61
C LEU A 93 9.26 8.68 4.24
N LYS A 94 8.92 7.99 5.33
CA LYS A 94 9.78 6.98 5.93
C LYS A 94 9.30 5.62 5.47
N ASP A 95 10.23 4.84 4.93
CA ASP A 95 10.00 3.41 4.70
C ASP A 95 9.82 2.75 6.07
N LEU A 96 8.58 2.31 6.35
CA LEU A 96 8.28 1.74 7.64
C LEU A 96 8.71 0.28 7.66
N ASN A 97 8.31 -0.53 6.67
CA ASN A 97 8.66 -1.95 6.55
C ASN A 97 8.37 -2.49 5.13
N PHE A 98 9.12 -3.52 4.74
CA PHE A 98 8.73 -4.50 3.73
C PHE A 98 8.22 -5.75 4.45
N LEU A 99 7.00 -6.18 4.13
CA LEU A 99 6.34 -7.31 4.80
C LEU A 99 6.06 -8.42 3.78
N GLY A 100 6.28 -9.68 4.18
CA GLY A 100 6.08 -10.85 3.32
C GLY A 100 7.32 -11.24 2.52
N GLY A 101 7.14 -12.09 1.52
CA GLY A 101 8.23 -12.75 0.79
C GLY A 101 8.60 -14.08 1.44
N GLY A 102 8.36 -15.17 0.71
CA GLY A 102 8.87 -16.49 1.06
C GLY A 102 10.33 -16.67 0.63
#